data_AF-A0A971SMY9-F1
#
_entry.id   AF-A0A971SMY9-F1
#
_cell.length_a   1.000
_cell.length_b   1.000
_cell.length_c   1.000
_cell.angle_alpha   90.00
_cell.angle_beta   90.00
_cell.angle_gamma   90.00
#
_symmetry.space_group_name_H-M   'P 1'
#
loop_
_entity.id
_entity.type
_entity.pdbx_description
1 polymer ?
#
loop_
_entity_poly.entity_id
_entity_poly.type
_entity_poly.pdbx_seq_one_letter_code
_entity_poly.pdbx_strand_id
1 'polypeptide(L)'
;MNTAPKINYRTQAANELAESTPCPRTVNDVYSLGVNLQYCIGARYREIAELNQKETRSDCIRLAEKQMEIKKRIDKAAGHQLNILIQYFYEHGGPVIEDPVSEDTVKEISPFYNRLMENFLESLDEVTEKVRCGEMSIGEMETTINRELISMFGALGNLFMVNEMRKAFHDLVEIRESTA
;
A
#
# COMPACT_ATOMS: atom_id res chain seq x y z
N MET A 1 -33.00 11.12 -15.23
CA MET A 1 -31.72 11.73 -15.63
C MET A 1 -30.65 10.65 -15.51
N ASN A 2 -30.15 10.16 -16.64
CA ASN A 2 -29.06 9.18 -16.69
C ASN A 2 -27.74 9.94 -16.51
N THR A 3 -27.26 10.07 -15.28
CA THR A 3 -25.86 10.44 -15.05
C THR A 3 -25.08 9.15 -14.97
N ALA A 4 -24.56 8.69 -16.11
CA ALA A 4 -23.51 7.69 -16.10
C ALA A 4 -22.42 8.17 -15.11
N PRO A 5 -21.98 7.31 -14.16
CA PRO A 5 -20.95 7.70 -13.21
C PRO A 5 -19.74 8.17 -14.02
N LYS A 6 -19.32 9.41 -13.78
CA LYS A 6 -18.15 9.99 -14.44
C LYS A 6 -16.95 9.15 -14.00
N ILE A 7 -16.36 8.39 -14.93
CA ILE A 7 -15.23 7.51 -14.62
C ILE A 7 -14.12 8.37 -13.99
N ASN A 8 -13.76 8.06 -12.75
CA ASN A 8 -12.63 8.69 -12.09
C ASN A 8 -11.34 7.99 -12.56
N TYR A 9 -10.80 8.44 -13.70
CA TYR A 9 -9.59 7.88 -14.30
C TYR A 9 -8.39 7.84 -13.35
N ARG A 10 -8.34 8.73 -12.33
CA ARG A 10 -7.26 8.72 -11.33
C ARG A 10 -7.40 7.55 -10.38
N THR A 11 -8.61 7.29 -9.88
CA THR A 11 -8.87 6.13 -9.02
C THR A 11 -8.68 4.84 -9.80
N GLN A 12 -9.17 4.77 -11.04
CA GLN A 12 -8.98 3.60 -11.89
C GLN A 12 -7.49 3.29 -12.10
N ALA A 13 -6.70 4.28 -12.50
CA ALA A 13 -5.26 4.09 -12.68
C ALA A 13 -4.54 3.69 -11.37
N ALA A 14 -5.01 4.19 -10.23
CA ALA A 14 -4.46 3.84 -8.92
C ALA A 14 -4.78 2.40 -8.51
N ASN A 15 -5.96 1.89 -8.86
CA ASN A 15 -6.33 0.49 -8.67
C ASN A 15 -5.54 -0.44 -9.59
N GLU A 16 -5.48 -0.11 -10.88
CA GLU A 16 -4.72 -0.89 -11.86
C GLU A 16 -3.24 -0.99 -11.46
N LEU A 17 -2.66 0.08 -10.90
CA LEU A 17 -1.31 0.08 -10.35
C LEU A 17 -1.17 -0.85 -9.12
N ALA A 18 -2.16 -0.87 -8.23
CA ALA A 18 -2.14 -1.74 -7.05
C ALA A 18 -2.32 -3.22 -7.43
N GLU A 19 -3.26 -3.52 -8.34
CA GLU A 19 -3.56 -4.87 -8.85
C GLU A 19 -2.39 -5.44 -9.66
N SER A 20 -1.68 -4.60 -10.43
CA SER A 20 -0.53 -5.02 -11.23
C SER A 20 0.77 -5.15 -10.46
N THR A 21 0.78 -4.86 -9.14
CA THR A 21 2.00 -4.97 -8.35
C THR A 21 2.38 -6.45 -8.17
N PRO A 22 3.53 -6.90 -8.72
CA PRO A 22 3.94 -8.29 -8.64
C PRO A 22 4.39 -8.65 -7.22
N CYS A 23 4.42 -9.96 -6.92
CA CYS A 23 4.99 -10.47 -5.68
C CYS A 23 6.44 -9.96 -5.51
N PRO A 24 6.77 -9.26 -4.39
CA PRO A 24 8.08 -8.68 -4.17
C PRO A 24 9.23 -9.68 -4.24
N ARG A 25 10.32 -9.30 -4.92
CA ARG A 25 11.57 -10.07 -4.97
C ARG A 25 12.68 -9.41 -4.16
N THR A 26 12.59 -8.09 -4.03
CA THR A 26 13.55 -7.24 -3.34
C THR A 26 12.87 -6.40 -2.26
N VAL A 27 13.67 -5.89 -1.32
CA VAL A 27 13.19 -4.94 -0.31
C VAL A 27 12.61 -3.67 -0.95
N ASN A 28 13.18 -3.23 -2.08
CA ASN A 28 12.66 -2.07 -2.81
C ASN A 28 11.27 -2.34 -3.40
N ASP A 29 10.98 -3.57 -3.82
CA ASP A 29 9.65 -3.95 -4.30
C ASP A 29 8.62 -3.88 -3.17
N VAL A 30 9.01 -4.27 -1.94
CA VAL A 30 8.15 -4.16 -0.75
C VAL A 30 7.79 -2.71 -0.46
N TYR A 31 8.76 -1.80 -0.45
CA TYR A 31 8.47 -0.38 -0.24
C TYR A 31 7.68 0.22 -1.41
N SER A 32 7.95 -0.20 -2.65
CA SER A 32 7.21 0.23 -3.84
C SER A 32 5.74 -0.19 -3.77
N LEU A 33 5.47 -1.42 -3.33
CA LEU A 33 4.13 -1.90 -3.01
C LEU A 33 3.46 -1.00 -1.97
N GLY A 34 4.16 -0.71 -0.86
CA GLY A 34 3.65 0.17 0.19
C GLY A 34 3.25 1.56 -0.35
N VAL A 35 4.05 2.12 -1.26
CA VAL A 35 3.78 3.41 -1.94
C VAL A 35 2.57 3.32 -2.87
N ASN A 36 2.48 2.29 -3.71
CA ASN A 36 1.37 2.09 -4.64
C ASN A 36 0.03 2.01 -3.90
N LEU A 37 0.01 1.30 -2.76
CA LEU A 37 -1.16 1.21 -1.90
C LEU A 37 -1.55 2.56 -1.29
N GLN A 38 -0.59 3.40 -0.87
CA GLN A 38 -0.90 4.76 -0.40
C GLN A 38 -1.57 5.59 -1.50
N TYR A 39 -1.09 5.44 -2.73
CA TYR A 39 -1.66 6.14 -3.87
C TYR A 39 -3.10 5.70 -4.15
N CYS A 40 -3.35 4.38 -4.16
CA CYS A 40 -4.69 3.80 -4.30
C CYS A 40 -5.66 4.33 -3.24
N ILE A 41 -5.30 4.24 -1.95
CA ILE A 41 -6.15 4.70 -0.85
C ILE A 41 -6.38 6.22 -0.90
N GLY A 42 -5.32 6.98 -1.20
CA GLY A 42 -5.42 8.43 -1.36
C GLY A 42 -6.38 8.82 -2.50
N ALA A 43 -6.41 8.04 -3.58
CA ALA A 43 -7.36 8.23 -4.67
C ALA A 43 -8.81 7.98 -4.23
N ARG A 44 -9.07 6.95 -3.40
CA ARG A 44 -10.40 6.68 -2.83
C ARG A 44 -10.94 7.82 -1.99
N TYR A 45 -10.11 8.36 -1.09
CA TYR A 45 -10.52 9.52 -0.31
C TYR A 45 -10.82 10.73 -1.20
N ARG A 46 -10.01 10.99 -2.23
CA ARG A 46 -10.27 12.10 -3.17
C ARG A 46 -11.55 11.89 -3.97
N GLU A 47 -11.83 10.68 -4.42
CA GLU A 47 -13.07 10.33 -5.09
C GLU A 47 -14.29 10.62 -4.21
N ILE A 48 -14.26 10.20 -2.94
CA ILE A 48 -15.34 10.48 -1.99
C ILE A 48 -15.47 12.00 -1.72
N ALA A 49 -14.34 12.72 -1.65
CA ALA A 49 -14.32 14.16 -1.48
C ALA A 49 -15.00 14.92 -2.65
N GLU A 50 -14.89 14.39 -3.87
CA GLU A 50 -15.50 14.96 -5.07
C GLU A 50 -17.03 14.75 -5.10
N LEU A 51 -17.54 13.73 -4.40
CA LEU A 51 -18.96 13.38 -4.36
C LEU A 51 -19.75 14.09 -3.24
N ASN A 52 -19.10 14.47 -2.13
CA ASN A 52 -19.78 14.96 -0.92
C ASN A 52 -19.77 16.50 -0.74
N GLN A 53 -20.82 17.03 -0.09
CA GLN A 53 -20.94 18.46 0.21
C GLN A 53 -20.35 18.84 1.59
N LYS A 54 -19.36 19.73 1.54
CA LYS A 54 -18.69 20.50 2.61
C LYS A 54 -17.92 19.71 3.68
N GLU A 55 -18.55 19.12 4.69
CA GLU A 55 -17.83 18.67 5.90
C GLU A 55 -17.04 17.36 5.69
N THR A 56 -17.68 16.37 5.06
CA THR A 56 -17.03 15.11 4.64
C THR A 56 -15.90 15.35 3.63
N ARG A 57 -16.00 16.43 2.83
CA ARG A 57 -15.00 16.78 1.82
C ARG A 57 -13.67 17.21 2.46
N SER A 58 -13.71 18.03 3.51
CA SER A 58 -12.49 18.44 4.22
C SER A 58 -11.78 17.26 4.88
N ASP A 59 -12.54 16.36 5.50
CA ASP A 59 -11.96 15.17 6.13
C ASP A 59 -11.33 14.23 5.09
N CYS A 60 -12.02 13.99 3.97
CA CYS A 60 -11.47 13.17 2.90
C CYS A 60 -10.19 13.78 2.30
N ILE A 61 -10.12 15.10 2.10
CA ILE A 61 -8.90 15.76 1.62
C ILE A 61 -7.76 15.58 2.63
N ARG A 62 -8.02 15.82 3.92
CA ARG A 62 -7.05 15.62 4.99
C ARG A 62 -6.54 14.17 5.04
N LEU A 63 -7.42 13.19 4.85
CA LEU A 63 -7.02 11.78 4.82
C LEU A 63 -6.22 11.41 3.57
N ALA A 64 -6.54 12.00 2.41
CA ALA A 64 -5.73 11.84 1.22
C ALA A 64 -4.32 12.46 1.38
N GLU A 65 -4.22 13.60 2.07
CA GLU A 65 -2.93 14.22 2.44
C GLU A 65 -2.16 13.35 3.44
N LYS A 66 -2.83 12.75 4.43
CA LYS A 66 -2.24 11.77 5.35
C LYS A 66 -1.61 10.60 4.59
N GLN A 67 -2.25 10.06 3.55
CA GLN A 67 -1.63 9.01 2.72
C GLN A 67 -0.36 9.50 1.99
N MET A 68 -0.32 10.77 1.58
CA MET A 68 0.88 11.35 0.96
C MET A 68 2.02 11.56 1.97
N GLU A 69 1.71 11.86 3.22
CA GLU A 69 2.71 11.91 4.30
C GLU A 69 3.25 10.52 4.62
N ILE A 70 2.39 9.51 4.70
CA ILE A 70 2.79 8.11 4.90
C ILE A 70 3.69 7.65 3.75
N LYS A 71 3.33 7.97 2.50
CA LYS A 71 4.19 7.72 1.34
C LYS A 71 5.60 8.30 1.53
N LYS A 72 5.72 9.57 1.96
CA LYS A 72 7.04 10.19 2.19
C LYS A 72 7.86 9.46 3.25
N ARG A 73 7.21 8.89 4.28
CA ARG A 73 7.89 8.08 5.29
C ARG A 73 8.38 6.75 4.73
N ILE A 74 7.60 6.12 3.87
CA ILE A 74 8.01 4.91 3.14
C ILE A 74 9.19 5.21 2.22
N ASP A 75 9.12 6.30 1.42
CA ASP A 75 10.23 6.73 0.56
C ASP A 75 11.52 6.99 1.36
N LYS A 76 11.39 7.55 2.56
CA LYS A 76 12.53 7.77 3.47
C LYS A 76 13.13 6.45 3.98
N ALA A 77 12.29 5.47 4.34
CA ALA A 77 12.75 4.14 4.74
C ALA A 77 13.46 3.42 3.58
N ALA A 78 12.89 3.48 2.37
CA ALA A 78 13.50 2.94 1.16
C ALA A 78 14.86 3.58 0.86
N GLY A 79 14.96 4.92 0.98
CA GLY A 79 16.22 5.63 0.80
C GLY A 79 17.28 5.28 1.85
N HIS A 80 16.87 5.05 3.10
CA HIS A 80 17.77 4.57 4.15
C HIS A 80 18.32 3.18 3.82
N GLN A 81 17.46 2.26 3.40
CA GLN A 81 17.87 0.91 3.01
C GLN A 81 18.82 0.92 1.81
N LEU A 82 18.56 1.76 0.81
CA LEU A 82 19.45 1.93 -0.33
C LEU A 82 20.85 2.39 0.10
N ASN A 83 20.93 3.34 1.04
CA ASN A 83 22.21 3.81 1.57
C ASN A 83 22.99 2.69 2.29
N ILE A 84 22.31 1.81 3.03
CA ILE A 84 22.93 0.64 3.66
C ILE A 84 23.51 -0.30 2.59
N LEU A 85 22.76 -0.58 1.52
CA LEU A 85 23.22 -1.43 0.42
C LEU A 85 24.43 -0.83 -0.31
N ILE A 86 24.41 0.48 -0.57
CA ILE A 86 25.53 1.21 -1.18
C ILE A 86 26.76 1.15 -0.28
N GLN A 87 26.60 1.37 1.03
CA GLN A 87 27.70 1.28 1.98
C GLN A 87 28.31 -0.14 2.00
N TYR A 88 27.46 -1.16 2.08
CA TYR A 88 27.90 -2.56 2.06
C TYR A 88 28.69 -2.87 0.78
N PHE A 89 28.22 -2.40 -0.38
CA PHE A 89 28.90 -2.55 -1.66
C PHE A 89 30.30 -1.92 -1.65
N TYR A 90 30.45 -0.71 -1.11
CA TYR A 90 31.74 -0.04 -0.99
C TYR A 90 32.70 -0.75 -0.02
N GLU A 91 32.17 -1.34 1.05
CA GLU A 91 32.96 -2.01 2.09
C GLU A 91 33.43 -3.42 1.68
N HIS A 92 32.63 -4.16 0.91
CA HIS A 92 32.86 -5.59 0.65
C HIS A 92 33.24 -5.93 -0.79
N GLY A 93 33.18 -4.97 -1.72
CA GLY A 93 33.58 -5.16 -3.12
C GLY A 93 32.56 -5.96 -3.92
N GLY A 94 31.84 -5.27 -4.81
CA GLY A 94 30.63 -5.71 -5.49
C GLY A 94 30.60 -7.08 -6.17
N PRO A 95 29.99 -8.09 -5.55
CA PRO A 95 29.35 -9.15 -6.31
C PRO A 95 28.03 -8.62 -6.90
N VAL A 96 27.52 -9.30 -7.92
CA VAL A 96 26.15 -9.09 -8.40
C VAL A 96 25.21 -9.37 -7.22
N ILE A 97 24.44 -8.37 -6.80
CA ILE A 97 23.38 -8.56 -5.80
C ILE A 97 22.26 -9.30 -6.52
N GLU A 98 22.23 -10.62 -6.38
CA GLU A 98 21.08 -11.42 -6.79
C GLU A 98 19.86 -11.01 -5.95
N ASP A 99 18.67 -11.15 -6.53
CA ASP A 99 17.44 -10.84 -5.80
C ASP A 99 17.38 -11.71 -4.53
N PRO A 100 17.04 -11.12 -3.36
CA PRO A 100 16.95 -11.87 -2.10
C PRO A 100 15.98 -13.05 -2.18
N VAL A 101 14.95 -12.96 -3.04
CA VAL A 101 13.97 -14.02 -3.27
C VAL A 101 14.13 -14.57 -4.68
N SER A 102 14.39 -15.87 -4.78
CA SER A 102 14.52 -16.57 -6.06
C SER A 102 13.19 -16.67 -6.80
N GLU A 103 13.24 -16.87 -8.12
CA GLU A 103 12.04 -17.05 -8.95
C GLU A 103 11.19 -18.24 -8.53
N ASP A 104 11.81 -19.33 -8.08
CA ASP A 104 11.07 -20.52 -7.66
C ASP A 104 10.35 -20.26 -6.34
N THR A 105 11.00 -19.57 -5.39
CA THR A 105 10.35 -19.11 -4.16
C THR A 105 9.18 -18.17 -4.47
N VAL A 106 9.34 -17.23 -5.41
CA VAL A 106 8.25 -16.33 -5.83
C VAL A 106 7.07 -17.14 -6.37
N LYS A 107 7.31 -18.12 -7.25
CA LYS A 107 6.23 -18.96 -7.80
C LYS A 107 5.46 -19.70 -6.71
N GLU A 108 6.15 -20.17 -5.68
CA GLU A 108 5.54 -20.85 -4.54
C GLU A 108 4.67 -19.93 -3.69
N ILE A 109 5.14 -18.70 -3.39
CA ILE A 109 4.42 -17.76 -2.50
C ILE A 109 3.41 -16.88 -3.23
N SER A 110 3.53 -16.71 -4.56
CA SER A 110 2.69 -15.81 -5.35
C SER A 110 1.17 -16.04 -5.18
N PRO A 111 0.66 -17.29 -5.12
CA PRO A 111 -0.77 -17.50 -4.89
C PRO A 111 -1.27 -16.94 -3.55
N PHE A 112 -0.45 -17.02 -2.49
CA PHE A 112 -0.78 -16.48 -1.18
C PHE A 112 -0.66 -14.95 -1.16
N TYR A 113 0.38 -14.43 -1.81
CA TYR A 113 0.55 -12.99 -2.02
C TYR A 113 -0.65 -12.39 -2.76
N ASN A 114 -1.00 -12.94 -3.93
CA ASN A 114 -2.10 -12.47 -4.77
C ASN A 114 -3.42 -12.48 -3.98
N ARG A 115 -3.70 -13.58 -3.26
CA ARG A 115 -4.91 -13.68 -2.44
C ARG A 115 -4.98 -12.61 -1.34
N LEU A 116 -3.87 -12.32 -0.67
CA LEU A 116 -3.83 -11.27 0.37
C LEU A 116 -4.06 -9.88 -0.23
N MET A 117 -3.48 -9.61 -1.40
CA MET A 117 -3.68 -8.37 -2.14
C MET A 117 -5.12 -8.22 -2.64
N GLU A 118 -5.66 -9.25 -3.28
CA GLU A 118 -7.06 -9.29 -3.77
C GLU A 118 -8.04 -9.03 -2.63
N ASN A 119 -7.92 -9.77 -1.51
CA ASN A 119 -8.80 -9.57 -0.35
C ASN A 119 -8.74 -8.14 0.18
N PHE A 120 -7.55 -7.51 0.21
CA PHE A 120 -7.42 -6.14 0.67
C PHE A 120 -8.08 -5.15 -0.28
N LEU A 121 -7.88 -5.32 -1.59
CA LEU A 121 -8.47 -4.44 -2.61
C LEU A 121 -9.99 -4.57 -2.65
N GLU A 122 -10.52 -5.79 -2.56
CA GLU A 122 -11.97 -6.04 -2.43
C GLU A 122 -12.54 -5.38 -1.18
N SER A 123 -11.85 -5.48 -0.04
CA SER A 123 -12.28 -4.81 1.19
C SER A 123 -12.23 -3.29 1.05
N LEU A 124 -11.20 -2.75 0.39
CA LEU A 124 -11.08 -1.32 0.11
C LEU A 124 -12.24 -0.82 -0.76
N ASP A 125 -12.66 -1.59 -1.77
CA ASP A 125 -13.84 -1.30 -2.57
C ASP A 125 -15.13 -1.33 -1.73
N GLU A 126 -15.29 -2.36 -0.90
CA GLU A 126 -16.46 -2.51 -0.03
C GLU A 126 -16.62 -1.34 0.95
N VAL A 127 -15.55 -0.96 1.65
CA VAL A 127 -15.60 0.16 2.61
C VAL A 127 -15.81 1.50 1.90
N THR A 128 -15.24 1.66 0.70
CA THR A 128 -15.45 2.86 -0.13
C THR A 128 -16.93 2.98 -0.51
N GLU A 129 -17.56 1.89 -0.95
CA GLU A 129 -18.98 1.91 -1.34
C GLU A 129 -19.89 2.14 -0.13
N LYS A 130 -19.63 1.50 1.02
CA LYS A 130 -20.39 1.74 2.26
C LYS A 130 -20.37 3.21 2.67
N VAL A 131 -19.22 3.88 2.56
CA VAL A 131 -19.13 5.32 2.81
C VAL A 131 -19.93 6.13 1.80
N ARG A 132 -19.86 5.79 0.51
CA ARG A 132 -20.62 6.47 -0.55
C ARG A 132 -22.13 6.35 -0.35
N CYS A 133 -22.60 5.21 0.15
CA CYS A 133 -24.00 4.96 0.49
C CYS A 133 -24.42 5.59 1.84
N GLY A 134 -23.48 6.14 2.61
CA GLY A 134 -23.74 6.70 3.94
C GLY A 134 -23.96 5.63 5.03
N GLU A 135 -23.60 4.39 4.76
CA GLU A 135 -23.69 3.25 5.69
C GLU A 135 -22.49 3.18 6.65
N MET A 136 -21.40 3.88 6.31
CA MET A 136 -20.18 3.96 7.09
C MET A 136 -19.67 5.40 7.13
N SER A 137 -19.15 5.83 8.27
CA SER A 137 -18.50 7.14 8.39
C SER A 137 -17.07 7.12 7.85
N ILE A 138 -16.54 8.30 7.50
CA ILE A 138 -15.15 8.44 7.05
C ILE A 138 -14.12 7.98 8.10
N GLY A 139 -14.38 8.25 9.37
CA GLY A 139 -13.50 7.80 10.46
C GLY A 139 -13.48 6.28 10.63
N GLU A 140 -14.63 5.62 10.43
CA GLU A 140 -14.72 4.16 10.43
C GLU A 140 -13.99 3.54 9.23
N MET A 141 -14.11 4.15 8.04
CA MET A 141 -13.35 3.75 6.86
C MET A 141 -11.84 3.87 7.10
N GLU A 142 -11.36 4.99 7.65
CA GLU A 142 -9.95 5.18 7.99
C GLU A 142 -9.44 4.09 8.93
N THR A 143 -10.17 3.84 10.02
CA THR A 143 -9.80 2.83 11.01
C THR A 143 -9.76 1.43 10.40
N THR A 144 -10.76 1.10 9.58
CA THR A 144 -10.88 -0.21 8.92
C THR A 144 -9.75 -0.44 7.94
N ILE A 145 -9.49 0.53 7.06
CA ILE A 145 -8.38 0.49 6.10
C ILE A 145 -7.06 0.31 6.83
N ASN A 146 -6.79 1.11 7.87
CA ASN A 146 -5.52 1.04 8.59
C ASN A 146 -5.30 -0.34 9.24
N ARG A 147 -6.34 -0.90 9.88
CA ARG A 147 -6.30 -2.24 10.48
C ARG A 147 -6.01 -3.31 9.43
N GLU A 148 -6.67 -3.24 8.27
CA GLU A 148 -6.52 -4.24 7.22
C GLU A 148 -5.15 -4.18 6.55
N LEU A 149 -4.58 -2.98 6.37
CA LEU A 149 -3.20 -2.83 5.91
C LEU A 149 -2.19 -3.40 6.87
N ILE A 150 -2.32 -3.13 8.17
CA ILE A 150 -1.42 -3.67 9.19
C ILE A 150 -1.49 -5.19 9.17
N SER A 151 -2.71 -5.75 9.14
CA SER A 151 -2.94 -7.19 9.05
C SER A 151 -2.34 -7.79 7.77
N MET A 152 -2.58 -7.17 6.61
CA MET A 152 -2.08 -7.61 5.33
C MET A 152 -0.55 -7.55 5.27
N PHE A 153 0.08 -6.43 5.66
CA PHE A 153 1.55 -6.33 5.68
C PHE A 153 2.18 -7.32 6.65
N GLY A 154 1.58 -7.54 7.82
CA GLY A 154 2.04 -8.58 8.76
C GLY A 154 1.95 -9.99 8.16
N ALA A 155 0.83 -10.31 7.51
CA ALA A 155 0.64 -11.60 6.83
C ALA A 155 1.61 -11.78 5.66
N LEU A 156 1.79 -10.75 4.83
CA LEU A 156 2.74 -10.74 3.72
C LEU A 156 4.18 -10.93 4.21
N GLY A 157 4.59 -10.24 5.27
CA GLY A 157 5.91 -10.43 5.87
C GLY A 157 6.17 -11.90 6.25
N ASN A 158 5.17 -12.58 6.83
CA ASN A 158 5.28 -13.98 7.23
C ASN A 158 5.41 -14.97 6.06
N LEU A 159 5.11 -14.57 4.81
CA LEU A 159 5.33 -15.41 3.63
C LEU A 159 6.82 -15.54 3.27
N PHE A 160 7.65 -14.56 3.65
CA PHE A 160 9.06 -14.51 3.25
C PHE A 160 9.97 -15.11 4.33
N MET A 161 10.82 -16.04 3.93
CA MET A 161 11.86 -16.60 4.81
C MET A 161 13.09 -15.67 4.93
N VAL A 162 13.25 -14.72 4.00
CA VAL A 162 14.34 -13.75 3.99
C VAL A 162 14.10 -12.68 5.06
N ASN A 163 15.06 -12.45 5.95
CA ASN A 163 14.91 -11.55 7.08
C ASN A 163 14.74 -10.08 6.65
N GLU A 164 15.46 -9.67 5.61
CA GLU A 164 15.41 -8.32 5.05
C GLU A 164 14.01 -8.01 4.49
N MET A 165 13.39 -8.97 3.79
CA MET A 165 12.02 -8.85 3.30
C MET A 165 11.03 -8.74 4.46
N ARG A 166 11.16 -9.59 5.48
CA ARG A 166 10.35 -9.53 6.71
C ARG A 166 10.46 -8.19 7.41
N LYS A 167 11.68 -7.67 7.56
CA LYS A 167 11.93 -6.35 8.15
C LYS A 167 11.27 -5.24 7.33
N ALA A 168 11.38 -5.28 6.00
CA ALA A 168 10.74 -4.28 5.15
C ALA A 168 9.22 -4.24 5.32
N PHE A 169 8.56 -5.39 5.42
CA PHE A 169 7.12 -5.45 5.74
C PHE A 169 6.81 -4.97 7.16
N HIS A 170 7.69 -5.27 8.12
CA HIS A 170 7.55 -4.75 9.49
C HIS A 170 7.67 -3.22 9.54
N ASP A 171 8.62 -2.62 8.80
CA ASP A 171 8.75 -1.17 8.69
C ASP A 171 7.46 -0.54 8.16
N LEU A 172 6.80 -1.16 7.17
CA LEU A 172 5.51 -0.69 6.65
C LEU A 172 4.42 -0.73 7.74
N VAL A 173 4.40 -1.76 8.59
CA VAL A 173 3.51 -1.85 9.75
C VAL A 173 3.81 -0.74 10.76
N GLU A 174 5.07 -0.56 11.16
CA GLU A 174 5.46 0.48 12.13
C GLU A 174 5.13 1.88 11.63
N ILE A 175 5.36 2.16 10.34
CA ILE A 175 4.99 3.44 9.74
C ILE A 175 3.49 3.69 9.86
N ARG A 176 2.66 2.66 9.64
CA ARG A 176 1.20 2.74 9.77
C ARG A 176 0.79 2.99 11.22
N GLU A 177 1.25 2.17 12.14
CA GLU A 177 0.93 2.26 13.57
C GLU A 177 1.29 3.62 14.16
N SER A 178 2.44 4.19 13.76
CA SER A 178 2.86 5.48 14.27
C SER A 178 2.17 6.69 13.59
N THR A 179 1.29 6.44 12.61
CA THR A 179 0.41 7.45 11.99
C THR A 179 -1.06 7.22 12.30
N ALA A 180 -1.40 6.15 13.03
CA ALA A 180 -2.78 5.82 13.41
C ALA A 180 -3.38 6.94 14.27
#